data_AF-A0A2A2FL23-F1
#
_entry.id   AF-A0A2A2FL23-F1
#
_cell.length_a   1.000
_cell.length_b   1.000
_cell.length_c   1.000
_cell.angle_alpha   90.00
_cell.angle_beta   90.00
_cell.angle_gamma   90.00
#
_symmetry.space_group_name_H-M   'P 1'
#
loop_
_entity.id
_entity.type
_entity.pdbx_description
1 polymer ?
#
loop_
_entity_poly.entity_id
_entity_poly.type
_entity_poly.pdbx_seq_one_letter_code
_entity_poly.pdbx_strand_id
1 'polypeptide(L)'
;MDEQDRVAAFVDEHDLDADLPYRVLDLESEVGEIAKEVTASTDYGAAPAEVSIAPDEIGDALFALLALADATGVDAGDALDESLAKYRSRIDESGDAGSGR
;
A
#
# COMPACT_ATOMS: atom_id res chain seq x y z
N MET A 1 3.17 8.80 -11.89
CA MET A 1 4.34 8.04 -11.33
C MET A 1 4.68 6.92 -12.30
N ASP A 2 5.97 6.72 -12.67
CA ASP A 2 6.37 5.71 -13.68
C ASP A 2 5.88 4.29 -13.32
N GLU A 3 5.88 3.94 -12.04
CA GLU A 3 5.38 2.66 -11.54
C GLU A 3 3.87 2.50 -11.69
N GLN A 4 3.10 3.58 -11.50
CA GLN A 4 1.65 3.57 -11.70
C GLN A 4 1.32 3.29 -13.17
N ASP A 5 2.01 4.00 -14.10
CA ASP A 5 1.82 3.81 -15.53
C ASP A 5 2.17 2.38 -15.96
N ARG A 6 3.22 1.81 -15.37
CA ARG A 6 3.62 0.42 -15.60
C ARG A 6 2.57 -0.57 -15.09
N VAL A 7 1.95 -0.32 -13.94
CA VAL A 7 0.87 -1.18 -13.40
C VAL A 7 -0.37 -1.09 -14.27
N ALA A 8 -0.79 0.12 -14.67
CA ALA A 8 -1.93 0.32 -15.56
C ALA A 8 -1.74 -0.43 -16.89
N ALA A 9 -0.57 -0.28 -17.52
CA ALA A 9 -0.26 -0.99 -18.76
C ALA A 9 -0.26 -2.53 -18.59
N PHE A 10 0.20 -3.04 -17.45
CA PHE A 10 0.19 -4.48 -17.16
C PHE A 10 -1.24 -5.01 -16.93
N VAL A 11 -2.09 -4.24 -16.25
CA VAL A 11 -3.50 -4.56 -16.06
C VAL A 11 -4.22 -4.64 -17.40
N ASP A 12 -4.03 -3.63 -18.25
CA ASP A 12 -4.61 -3.55 -19.59
C ASP A 12 -4.11 -4.70 -20.49
N GLU A 13 -2.81 -5.01 -20.48
CA GLU A 13 -2.20 -6.06 -21.30
C GLU A 13 -2.75 -7.46 -20.97
N HIS A 14 -3.15 -7.68 -19.72
CA HIS A 14 -3.55 -8.99 -19.22
C HIS A 14 -5.04 -9.11 -18.89
N ASP A 15 -5.87 -8.14 -19.28
CA ASP A 15 -7.31 -8.10 -19.02
C ASP A 15 -7.63 -8.28 -17.51
N LEU A 16 -6.82 -7.68 -16.64
CA LEU A 16 -6.95 -7.78 -15.17
C LEU A 16 -7.84 -6.69 -14.57
N ASP A 17 -8.69 -6.06 -15.38
CA ASP A 17 -9.62 -5.02 -14.95
C ASP A 17 -10.62 -5.54 -13.92
N ALA A 18 -10.93 -4.69 -12.95
CA ALA A 18 -11.89 -4.98 -11.89
C ALA A 18 -12.67 -3.72 -11.52
N ASP A 19 -13.95 -3.87 -11.19
CA ASP A 19 -14.75 -2.75 -10.69
C ASP A 19 -14.14 -2.19 -9.40
N LEU A 20 -14.34 -0.89 -9.16
CA LEU A 20 -13.78 -0.18 -8.02
C LEU A 20 -13.99 -0.88 -6.65
N PRO A 21 -15.17 -1.45 -6.31
CA PRO A 21 -15.33 -2.19 -5.07
C PRO A 21 -14.38 -3.39 -4.95
N TYR A 22 -14.11 -4.10 -6.04
CA TYR A 22 -13.17 -5.21 -6.05
C TYR A 22 -11.72 -4.73 -5.91
N ARG A 23 -11.34 -3.61 -6.54
CA ARG A 23 -10.00 -3.01 -6.34
C ARG A 23 -9.72 -2.64 -4.88
N VAL A 24 -10.74 -2.17 -4.16
CA VAL A 24 -10.61 -1.87 -2.72
C VAL A 24 -10.46 -3.15 -1.89
N LEU A 25 -11.21 -4.20 -2.23
CA LEU A 25 -11.10 -5.50 -1.56
C LEU A 25 -9.76 -6.20 -1.86
N ASP A 26 -9.26 -6.05 -3.08
CA ASP A 26 -7.95 -6.55 -3.51
C ASP A 26 -6.84 -5.94 -2.64
N LEU A 27 -6.81 -4.61 -2.53
CA LEU A 27 -5.87 -3.92 -1.64
C LEU A 27 -5.99 -4.35 -0.18
N GLU A 28 -7.21 -4.54 0.33
CA GLU A 28 -7.42 -5.04 1.70
C GLU A 28 -6.89 -6.46 1.88
N SER A 29 -7.08 -7.33 0.89
CA SER A 29 -6.58 -8.70 0.88
C SER A 29 -5.05 -8.73 0.93
N GLU A 30 -4.36 -7.93 0.10
CA GLU A 30 -2.88 -7.90 0.08
C GLU A 30 -2.30 -7.36 1.40
N VAL A 31 -2.95 -6.36 2.01
CA VAL A 31 -2.59 -5.91 3.36
C VAL A 31 -2.83 -7.02 4.40
N GLY A 32 -3.87 -7.83 4.21
CA GLY A 32 -4.16 -9.00 5.02
C GLY A 32 -3.11 -10.10 4.92
N GLU A 33 -2.54 -10.35 3.74
CA GLU A 33 -1.46 -11.31 3.54
C GLU A 33 -0.17 -10.88 4.27
N ILE A 34 0.19 -9.59 4.21
CA ILE A 34 1.28 -9.04 5.06
C ILE A 34 1.02 -9.33 6.55
N ALA A 35 -0.20 -9.09 7.03
CA ALA A 35 -0.54 -9.31 8.44
C ALA A 35 -0.48 -10.80 8.82
N LYS A 36 -0.89 -11.69 7.90
CA LYS A 36 -0.82 -13.13 8.07
C LYS A 36 0.62 -13.61 8.13
N GLU A 37 1.52 -13.11 7.29
CA GLU A 37 2.94 -13.45 7.36
C GLU A 37 3.56 -13.08 8.71
N VAL A 38 3.33 -11.85 9.18
CA VAL A 38 3.78 -11.43 10.52
C VAL A 38 3.22 -12.34 11.59
N THR A 39 1.94 -12.69 11.50
CA THR A 39 1.29 -13.58 12.47
C THR A 39 1.92 -14.96 12.45
N ALA A 40 2.17 -15.53 11.27
CA ALA A 40 2.76 -16.85 11.11
C ALA A 40 4.22 -16.89 11.57
N SER A 41 5.03 -15.91 11.15
CA SER A 41 6.47 -15.86 11.46
C SER A 41 6.73 -15.67 12.95
N THR A 42 5.81 -14.98 13.66
CA THR A 42 5.91 -14.75 15.10
C THR A 42 5.28 -15.86 15.95
N ASP A 43 4.99 -17.03 15.38
CA ASP A 43 4.26 -18.13 16.06
C ASP A 43 2.98 -17.62 16.75
N TYR A 44 2.16 -16.89 16.00
CA TYR A 44 0.92 -16.27 16.47
C TYR A 44 1.15 -15.36 17.69
N GLY A 45 2.29 -14.67 17.72
CA GLY A 45 2.70 -13.74 18.77
C GLY A 45 3.53 -14.34 19.90
N ALA A 46 3.82 -15.65 19.89
CA ALA A 46 4.69 -16.28 20.89
C ALA A 46 6.18 -15.92 20.71
N ALA A 47 6.58 -15.54 19.50
CA ALA A 47 7.95 -15.22 19.12
C ALA A 47 8.05 -13.88 18.34
N PRO A 48 7.75 -12.73 18.96
CA PRO A 48 7.66 -11.44 18.27
C PRO A 48 8.99 -10.96 17.65
N ALA A 49 10.14 -11.47 18.11
CA ALA A 49 11.45 -11.15 17.55
C ALA A 49 11.72 -11.85 16.20
N GLU A 50 10.94 -12.88 15.86
CA GLU A 50 11.05 -13.65 14.61
C GLU A 50 10.15 -13.07 13.50
N VAL A 51 9.75 -11.79 13.64
CA VAL A 51 8.95 -11.11 12.62
C VAL A 51 9.67 -11.08 11.28
N SER A 52 8.96 -11.50 10.23
CA SER A 52 9.45 -11.53 8.87
C SER A 52 8.30 -11.18 7.93
N ILE A 53 8.62 -10.41 6.89
CA ILE A 53 7.71 -10.06 5.81
C ILE A 53 8.49 -10.30 4.52
N ALA A 54 7.93 -11.07 3.63
CA ALA A 54 8.50 -11.37 2.33
C ALA A 54 8.36 -10.12 1.42
N PRO A 55 9.39 -9.79 0.62
CA PRO A 55 9.35 -8.58 -0.21
C PRO A 55 8.25 -8.56 -1.27
N ASP A 56 7.79 -9.73 -1.71
CA ASP A 56 6.69 -9.91 -2.66
C ASP A 56 5.36 -9.43 -2.08
N GLU A 57 5.06 -9.70 -0.81
CA GLU A 57 3.82 -9.21 -0.17
C GLU A 57 3.71 -7.68 -0.15
N ILE A 58 4.85 -6.99 0.04
CA ILE A 58 4.91 -5.52 -0.08
C ILE A 58 4.70 -5.09 -1.54
N GLY A 59 5.24 -5.87 -2.48
CA GLY A 59 5.07 -5.65 -3.91
C GLY A 59 3.61 -5.79 -4.35
N ASP A 60 2.91 -6.81 -3.87
CA ASP A 60 1.52 -7.11 -4.21
C ASP A 60 0.59 -6.04 -3.63
N ALA A 61 0.80 -5.63 -2.37
CA ALA A 61 0.06 -4.50 -1.80
C ALA A 61 0.32 -3.17 -2.56
N LEU A 62 1.55 -2.94 -3.01
CA LEU A 62 1.87 -1.77 -3.84
C LEU A 62 1.19 -1.86 -5.21
N PHE A 63 1.20 -3.03 -5.86
CA PHE A 63 0.51 -3.25 -7.12
C PHE A 63 -0.98 -2.94 -6.98
N ALA A 64 -1.64 -3.51 -5.97
CA ALA A 64 -3.07 -3.30 -5.72
C ALA A 64 -3.40 -1.82 -5.44
N LEU A 65 -2.55 -1.11 -4.68
CA LEU A 65 -2.73 0.32 -4.42
C LEU A 65 -2.60 1.17 -5.69
N LEU A 66 -1.62 0.88 -6.54
CA LEU A 66 -1.41 1.60 -7.80
C LEU A 66 -2.54 1.31 -8.80
N ALA A 67 -3.02 0.07 -8.88
CA ALA A 67 -4.19 -0.29 -9.69
C ALA A 67 -5.47 0.40 -9.19
N LEU A 68 -5.64 0.56 -7.87
CA LEU A 68 -6.73 1.33 -7.29
C LEU A 68 -6.62 2.84 -7.60
N ALA A 69 -5.41 3.39 -7.53
CA ALA A 69 -5.17 4.80 -7.87
C ALA A 69 -5.53 5.07 -9.33
N ASP A 70 -5.11 4.21 -10.26
CA ASP A 70 -5.48 4.29 -11.66
C ASP A 70 -7.00 4.18 -11.88
N ALA A 71 -7.66 3.18 -11.28
CA ALA A 71 -9.11 3.00 -11.36
C ALA A 71 -9.93 4.18 -10.81
N THR A 72 -9.33 5.01 -9.95
CA THR A 72 -9.95 6.22 -9.38
C THR A 72 -9.52 7.52 -10.06
N GLY A 73 -8.60 7.45 -11.03
CA GLY A 73 -8.01 8.62 -11.68
C GLY A 73 -7.15 9.47 -10.75
N VAL A 74 -6.65 8.90 -9.66
CA VAL A 74 -5.76 9.56 -8.72
C VAL A 74 -4.31 9.35 -9.18
N ASP A 75 -3.54 10.43 -9.35
CA ASP A 75 -2.09 10.31 -9.51
C ASP A 75 -1.47 9.96 -8.15
N ALA A 76 -0.92 8.75 -8.04
CA ALA A 76 -0.35 8.23 -6.81
C ALA A 76 0.92 8.99 -6.39
N GLY A 77 1.67 9.54 -7.35
CA GLY A 77 2.85 10.36 -7.10
C GLY A 77 2.49 11.68 -6.45
N ASP A 78 1.53 12.41 -7.04
CA ASP A 78 1.02 13.67 -6.48
C ASP A 78 0.39 13.45 -5.10
N ALA A 79 -0.38 12.37 -4.92
CA ALA A 79 -0.98 12.02 -3.63
C ALA A 79 0.06 11.68 -2.55
N LEU A 80 1.15 11.01 -2.92
CA LEU A 80 2.27 10.73 -2.04
C LEU A 80 3.01 12.03 -1.66
N ASP A 81 3.30 12.89 -2.63
CA ASP A 81 3.97 14.17 -2.40
C ASP A 81 3.16 15.07 -1.45
N GLU A 82 1.84 15.14 -1.63
CA GLU A 82 0.95 15.87 -0.71
C GLU A 82 1.02 15.30 0.71
N SER A 83 1.03 13.97 0.84
CA SER A 83 1.14 13.29 2.13
C SER A 83 2.48 13.55 2.81
N LEU A 84 3.59 13.50 2.06
CA LEU A 84 4.94 13.81 2.56
C LEU A 84 5.04 15.26 3.01
N ALA A 85 4.46 16.21 2.27
CA ALA A 85 4.43 17.62 2.66
C ALA A 85 3.67 17.82 3.99
N LYS A 86 2.52 17.15 4.15
CA LYS A 86 1.76 17.16 5.42
C LYS A 86 2.57 16.60 6.58
N TYR A 87 3.27 15.48 6.38
CA TYR A 87 4.12 14.91 7.43
C TYR A 87 5.28 15.83 7.82
N ARG A 88 5.96 16.44 6.84
CA ARG A 88 7.03 17.43 7.11
C ARG A 88 6.53 18.60 7.94
N SER A 89 5.41 19.21 7.54
CA SER A 89 4.79 20.31 8.28
C SER A 89 4.46 19.93 9.73
N ARG A 90 3.89 18.74 9.97
CA ARG A 90 3.58 18.28 11.34
C ARG A 90 4.83 18.11 12.20
N ILE A 91 5.88 17.54 11.63
CA ILE A 91 7.15 17.34 12.33
C ILE A 91 7.78 18.69 12.67
N ASP A 92 7.77 19.64 11.74
CA ASP A 92 8.31 20.99 11.96
C ASP A 92 7.53 21.75 13.04
N GLU A 93 6.21 21.57 13.11
CA GLU A 93 5.33 22.25 14.06
C GLU A 93 5.32 21.64 15.45
N SER A 94 5.37 20.31 15.55
CA SER A 94 5.08 19.57 16.79
C SER A 94 6.20 18.64 17.26
N GLY A 95 7.22 18.42 16.42
CA GLY A 95 8.24 17.39 16.64
C GLY A 95 7.75 15.96 16.38
N ASP A 96 6.50 15.78 15.92
CA ASP A 96 5.86 14.48 15.72
C ASP A 96 5.12 14.42 14.37
N ALA A 97 5.04 13.22 13.78
CA ALA A 97 4.39 13.00 12.47
C ALA A 97 2.88 12.71 12.59
N GLY A 98 2.40 12.43 13.81
CA GLY A 98 1.03 12.05 14.10
C GLY A 98 0.01 13.13 13.75
N SER A 99 -1.13 12.69 13.22
CA SER A 99 -2.30 13.57 12.99
C SER A 99 -3.19 13.72 14.23
N GLY A 100 -2.94 12.91 15.27
CA GLY A 100 -3.74 12.86 16.48
C GLY A 100 -3.17 13.73 17.59
N ARG A 101 -3.88 14.82 17.89
CA ARG A 101 -4.08 15.28 19.27
C ARG A 101 -5.52 15.00 19.66
#